data_AF-H8Z8S8-F1
#
_entry.id   AF-H8Z8S8-F1
#
_cell.length_a   1.000
_cell.length_b   1.000
_cell.length_c   1.000
_cell.angle_alpha   90.00
_cell.angle_beta   90.00
_cell.angle_gamma   90.00
#
_symmetry.space_group_name_H-M   'P 1'
#
loop_
_entity.id
_entity.type
_entity.pdbx_description
1 polymer ?
#
loop_
_entity_poly.entity_id
_entity_poly.type
_entity_poly.pdbx_seq_one_letter_code
_entity_poly.pdbx_strand_id
1 'polypeptide(L)'
;MSGKRLTAEQVRLYMSSRTQGRTQIQASAKVGISERSGRRIDGAGTRVTERKERHWRTRKDPFAEVWDSDIVPLLEQQPRLDATTLFEDLQERYPQRFGNGKKRTFQRRVKAWKALHGPDKE
;
A
#
# COMPACT_ATOMS: atom_id res chain seq x y z
N MET A 1 -1.20 -14.39 13.87
CA MET A 1 -1.61 -12.96 13.98
C MET A 1 -1.25 -12.24 12.68
N SER A 2 -2.15 -12.19 11.70
CA SER A 2 -1.89 -11.53 10.41
C SER A 2 -2.38 -10.08 10.44
N GLY A 3 -1.52 -9.13 10.07
CA GLY A 3 -1.88 -7.75 9.71
C GLY A 3 -2.06 -6.71 10.83
N LYS A 4 -2.35 -7.09 12.09
CA LYS A 4 -2.51 -6.11 13.18
C LYS A 4 -1.14 -5.56 13.63
N ARG A 5 -1.02 -4.23 13.71
CA ARG A 5 0.18 -3.56 14.24
C ARG A 5 0.32 -3.78 15.73
N LEU A 6 1.56 -3.78 16.22
CA LEU A 6 1.84 -3.74 17.66
C LEU A 6 1.32 -2.43 18.23
N THR A 7 0.60 -2.50 19.34
CA THR A 7 0.17 -1.31 20.08
C THR A 7 1.26 -0.84 21.03
N ALA A 8 1.25 0.44 21.39
CA ALA A 8 2.19 1.00 22.37
C ALA A 8 2.07 0.27 23.73
N GLU A 9 0.85 -0.12 24.11
CA GLU A 9 0.59 -0.88 25.33
C GLU A 9 1.25 -2.26 25.32
N GLN A 10 1.09 -3.02 24.23
CA GLN A 10 1.74 -4.33 24.07
C GLN A 10 3.27 -4.21 24.17
N VAL A 11 3.85 -3.16 23.58
CA VAL A 11 5.29 -2.90 23.66
C VAL A 11 5.71 -2.58 25.09
N ARG A 12 4.96 -1.72 25.80
CA ARG A 12 5.24 -1.38 27.19
C ARG A 12 5.18 -2.60 28.12
N LEU A 13 4.14 -3.43 27.98
CA LEU A 13 3.95 -4.66 28.77
C LEU A 13 5.04 -5.70 28.47
N TYR A 14 5.44 -5.81 27.20
CA TYR A 14 6.55 -6.65 26.79
C TYR A 14 7.85 -6.19 27.46
N MET A 15 8.19 -4.90 27.32
CA MET A 15 9.41 -4.31 27.89
C MET A 15 9.46 -4.46 29.41
N SER A 16 8.37 -4.18 30.12
CA SER A 16 8.27 -4.40 31.56
C SER A 16 8.52 -5.87 31.93
N SER A 17 7.98 -6.80 31.14
CA SER A 17 8.21 -8.24 31.35
C SER A 17 9.65 -8.65 31.09
N ARG A 18 10.35 -8.01 30.14
CA ARG A 18 11.78 -8.20 29.86
C ARG A 18 12.65 -7.65 30.99
N THR A 19 12.33 -6.47 31.54
CA THR A 19 13.01 -5.90 32.71
C THR A 19 12.88 -6.79 33.95
N GLN A 20 11.76 -7.52 34.09
CA GLN A 20 11.54 -8.51 35.15
C GLN A 20 12.28 -9.85 34.92
N GLY A 21 13.22 -9.92 33.96
CA GLY A 21 14.06 -11.10 33.72
C GLY A 21 13.41 -12.23 32.94
N ARG A 22 12.17 -12.07 32.45
CA ARG A 22 11.50 -13.13 31.66
C ARG A 22 12.16 -13.29 30.30
N THR A 23 12.21 -14.52 29.80
CA THR A 23 12.72 -14.79 28.45
C THR A 23 11.85 -14.14 27.39
N GLN A 24 12.41 -13.95 26.19
CA GLN A 24 11.70 -13.40 25.05
C GLN A 24 10.42 -14.18 24.71
N ILE A 25 10.47 -15.51 24.81
CA ILE A 25 9.32 -16.40 24.57
C ILE A 25 8.21 -16.11 25.60
N GLN A 26 8.56 -16.06 26.89
CA GLN A 26 7.62 -15.80 27.99
C GLN A 26 7.00 -14.40 27.89
N ALA A 27 7.83 -13.38 27.62
CA ALA A 27 7.36 -12.01 27.46
C ALA A 27 6.45 -11.84 26.24
N SER A 28 6.76 -12.51 25.13
CA SER A 28 5.95 -12.48 23.90
C SER A 28 4.60 -13.17 24.10
N ALA A 29 4.59 -14.35 24.73
CA ALA A 29 3.37 -15.09 25.05
C ALA A 29 2.45 -14.28 25.97
N LYS A 30 3.01 -13.61 26.99
CA LYS A 30 2.25 -12.79 27.95
C LYS A 30 1.46 -11.65 27.30
N VAL A 31 1.95 -11.06 26.21
CA VAL A 31 1.28 -9.95 25.50
C VAL A 31 0.60 -10.38 24.20
N GLY A 32 0.55 -11.69 23.92
CA GLY A 32 -0.10 -12.25 22.74
C GLY A 32 0.58 -11.91 21.41
N ILE A 33 1.91 -11.81 21.39
CA ILE A 33 2.70 -11.52 20.18
C ILE A 33 3.64 -12.67 19.83
N SER A 34 4.10 -12.70 18.58
CA SER A 34 5.10 -13.68 18.16
C SER A 34 6.48 -13.38 18.75
N GLU A 35 7.31 -14.40 18.94
CA GLU A 35 8.68 -14.23 19.40
C GLU A 35 9.48 -13.30 18.47
N ARG A 36 9.26 -13.37 17.14
CA ARG A 36 9.84 -12.46 16.15
C ARG A 36 9.46 -11.00 16.42
N SER A 37 8.22 -10.75 16.84
CA SER A 37 7.76 -9.42 17.25
C SER A 37 8.49 -8.96 18.52
N GLY A 38 8.66 -9.84 19.51
CA GLY A 38 9.50 -9.59 20.68
C GLY A 38 10.93 -9.20 20.31
N ARG A 39 11.56 -9.91 19.37
CA ARG A 39 12.92 -9.61 18.89
C ARG A 39 13.02 -8.21 18.31
N ARG A 40 11.99 -7.82 17.54
CA ARG A 40 11.90 -6.49 16.95
C ARG A 40 11.73 -5.41 18.01
N ILE A 41 11.00 -5.69 19.09
CA ILE A 41 10.88 -4.78 20.24
C ILE A 41 12.22 -4.66 20.97
N ASP A 42 12.95 -5.76 21.20
CA ASP A 42 14.25 -5.70 21.87
C ASP A 42 15.27 -4.82 21.11
N GLY A 43 15.26 -4.86 19.77
CA GLY A 43 16.17 -4.06 18.94
C GLY A 43 15.74 -2.61 18.70
N ALA A 44 14.43 -2.32 18.62
CA ALA A 44 13.92 -1.00 18.23
C ALA A 44 13.07 -0.29 19.30
N GLY A 45 12.77 -0.94 20.42
CA GLY A 45 11.99 -0.40 21.53
C GLY A 45 10.60 0.07 21.09
N THR A 46 10.19 1.25 21.56
CA THR A 46 8.91 1.90 21.19
C THR A 46 8.86 2.34 19.73
N ARG A 47 9.98 2.45 19.03
CA ARG A 47 10.01 2.83 17.61
C ARG A 47 9.29 1.82 16.71
N VAL A 48 9.04 0.60 17.19
CA VAL A 48 8.25 -0.40 16.46
C VAL A 48 6.80 0.02 16.20
N THR A 49 6.27 0.98 16.97
CA THR A 49 4.93 1.54 16.82
C THR A 49 4.92 2.86 16.04
N GLU A 50 6.08 3.48 15.84
CA GLU A 50 6.18 4.74 15.10
C GLU A 50 5.86 4.51 13.61
N ARG A 51 5.00 5.38 13.08
CA ARG A 51 4.73 5.42 11.66
C ARG A 51 5.82 6.26 11.01
N LYS A 52 6.74 5.63 10.28
CA LYS A 52 7.63 6.37 9.38
C LYS A 52 6.80 6.94 8.23
N GLU A 53 6.47 8.22 8.31
CA GLU A 53 5.84 8.92 7.20
C GLU A 53 6.82 8.97 6.03
N ARG A 54 6.36 8.52 4.86
CA ARG A 54 7.11 8.64 3.62
C ARG A 54 6.63 9.92 2.95
N HIS A 55 7.51 10.91 2.86
CA HIS A 55 7.20 12.19 2.22
C HIS A 55 7.04 12.08 0.68
N TRP A 56 7.41 10.96 0.08
CA TRP A 56 7.36 10.76 -1.37
C TRP A 56 6.96 9.32 -1.73
N ARG A 57 6.23 9.17 -2.86
CA ARG A 57 6.07 7.86 -3.51
C ARG A 57 7.43 7.45 -4.05
N THR A 58 7.86 6.23 -3.76
CA THR A 58 9.18 5.73 -4.19
C THR A 58 9.39 5.70 -5.71
N ARG A 59 8.31 5.84 -6.50
CA ARG A 59 8.34 5.89 -7.96
C ARG A 59 7.40 6.97 -8.48
N LYS A 60 7.86 7.72 -9.50
CA LYS A 60 7.02 8.59 -10.31
C LYS A 60 5.90 7.77 -10.97
N ASP A 61 4.74 8.38 -11.18
CA ASP A 61 3.64 7.70 -11.85
C ASP A 61 4.02 7.45 -13.33
N PRO A 62 4.05 6.18 -13.78
CA PRO A 62 4.44 5.86 -15.15
C PRO A 62 3.49 6.42 -16.21
N PHE A 63 2.25 6.76 -15.84
CA PHE A 63 1.23 7.25 -16.77
C PHE A 63 1.05 8.77 -16.73
N ALA A 64 1.81 9.51 -15.91
CA ALA A 64 1.59 10.94 -15.72
C ALA A 64 1.56 11.74 -17.02
N GLU A 65 2.47 11.44 -17.96
CA GLU A 65 2.59 12.18 -19.23
C GLU A 65 1.45 11.94 -20.22
N VAL A 66 0.80 10.77 -20.17
CA VAL A 66 -0.26 10.36 -21.12
C VAL A 66 -1.66 10.43 -20.50
N TRP A 67 -1.75 10.66 -19.19
CA TRP A 67 -3.01 10.52 -18.47
C TRP A 67 -4.01 11.58 -18.88
N ASP A 68 -3.64 12.85 -18.74
CA ASP A 68 -4.53 13.98 -19.02
C ASP A 68 -4.70 14.22 -20.53
N SER A 69 -3.69 13.88 -21.34
CA SER A 69 -3.74 14.07 -22.79
C SER A 69 -4.53 12.98 -23.52
N ASP A 70 -4.36 11.72 -23.13
CA ASP A 70 -4.86 10.58 -23.94
C ASP A 70 -5.96 9.82 -23.21
N ILE A 71 -5.78 9.56 -21.91
CA ILE A 71 -6.66 8.64 -21.17
C ILE A 71 -7.93 9.34 -20.67
N VAL A 72 -7.82 10.55 -20.12
CA VAL A 72 -8.97 11.31 -19.62
C VAL A 72 -10.00 11.59 -20.72
N PRO A 73 -9.62 12.08 -21.93
CA PRO A 73 -10.60 12.31 -23.00
C PRO A 73 -11.34 11.04 -23.42
N LEU A 74 -10.65 9.89 -23.50
CA LEU A 74 -11.28 8.60 -23.83
C LEU A 74 -12.28 8.16 -22.74
N LEU A 75 -11.95 8.39 -21.47
CA LEU A 75 -12.82 8.09 -20.35
C LEU A 75 -14.06 8.99 -20.28
N GLU A 76 -13.92 10.26 -20.66
CA GLU A 76 -15.04 11.21 -20.73
C GLU A 76 -15.96 10.92 -21.91
N GLN A 77 -15.41 10.63 -23.08
CA GLN A 77 -16.17 10.28 -24.29
C GLN A 77 -16.86 8.92 -24.15
N GLN A 78 -16.20 7.94 -23.52
CA GLN A 78 -16.71 6.57 -23.38
C GLN A 78 -16.58 6.06 -21.94
N PRO A 79 -17.43 6.50 -21.00
CA PRO A 79 -17.35 6.12 -19.59
C PRO A 79 -17.51 4.61 -19.34
N ARG A 80 -18.18 3.89 -20.25
CA ARG A 80 -18.40 2.44 -20.17
C ARG A 80 -17.19 1.60 -20.59
N LEU A 81 -16.17 2.21 -21.18
CA LEU A 81 -15.00 1.49 -21.70
C LEU A 81 -14.23 0.80 -20.57
N ASP A 82 -13.81 -0.46 -20.77
CA ASP A 82 -13.05 -1.17 -19.75
C ASP A 82 -11.61 -0.64 -19.66
N ALA A 83 -11.08 -0.63 -18.43
CA ALA A 83 -9.71 -0.23 -18.18
C ALA A 83 -8.68 -1.18 -18.81
N THR A 84 -9.07 -2.42 -19.13
CA THR A 84 -8.24 -3.35 -19.88
C THR A 84 -8.08 -2.93 -21.33
N THR A 85 -9.18 -2.62 -22.00
CA THR A 85 -9.19 -2.15 -23.40
C THR A 85 -8.41 -0.86 -23.57
N LEU A 86 -8.59 0.10 -22.65
CA LEU A 86 -7.80 1.33 -22.62
C LEU A 86 -6.30 1.07 -22.45
N PHE A 87 -5.92 0.05 -21.68
CA PHE A 87 -4.51 -0.29 -21.49
C PHE A 87 -3.91 -0.94 -22.74
N GLU A 88 -4.68 -1.76 -23.45
CA GLU A 88 -4.26 -2.39 -24.70
C GLU A 88 -4.09 -1.36 -25.82
N ASP A 89 -5.03 -0.42 -25.98
CA ASP A 89 -4.89 0.73 -26.89
C ASP A 89 -3.66 1.59 -26.53
N LEU A 90 -3.42 1.84 -25.23
CA LEU A 90 -2.23 2.56 -24.79
C LEU A 90 -0.92 1.80 -25.13
N GLN A 91 -0.91 0.47 -25.07
CA GLN A 91 0.24 -0.35 -25.46
C GLN A 91 0.49 -0.31 -26.96
N GLU A 92 -0.58 -0.24 -27.76
CA GLU A 92 -0.50 -0.13 -29.21
C GLU A 92 0.02 1.24 -29.65
N ARG A 93 -0.46 2.33 -29.02
CA ARG A 93 -0.01 3.71 -29.30
C ARG A 93 1.41 3.99 -28.83
N TYR A 94 1.83 3.37 -27.72
CA TYR A 94 3.15 3.55 -27.13
C TYR A 94 3.87 2.20 -26.94
N PRO A 95 4.31 1.57 -28.04
CA PRO A 95 4.99 0.29 -27.99
C PRO A 95 6.24 0.37 -27.09
N GLN A 96 6.52 -0.70 -26.35
CA GLN A 96 7.63 -0.83 -25.39
C GLN A 96 7.61 0.10 -24.16
N ARG A 97 6.73 1.11 -24.11
CA ARG A 97 6.65 2.05 -22.97
C ARG A 97 5.92 1.45 -21.76
N PHE A 98 4.87 0.69 -22.02
CA PHE A 98 3.97 0.15 -20.99
C PHE A 98 3.91 -1.38 -20.97
N GLY A 99 4.85 -2.04 -20.29
CA GLY A 99 4.76 -3.49 -20.08
C GLY A 99 3.61 -3.92 -19.15
N ASN A 100 3.19 -5.18 -19.28
CA ASN A 100 2.06 -5.79 -18.54
C ASN A 100 2.13 -5.64 -17.01
N GLY A 101 3.33 -5.51 -16.44
CA GLY A 101 3.52 -5.22 -15.01
C GLY A 101 2.88 -3.90 -14.54
N LYS A 102 2.49 -3.01 -15.46
CA LYS A 102 1.81 -1.75 -15.16
C LYS A 102 0.28 -1.82 -15.31
N LYS A 103 -0.28 -2.93 -15.84
CA LYS A 103 -1.72 -3.10 -16.07
C LYS A 103 -2.56 -2.90 -14.81
N ARG A 104 -2.19 -3.54 -13.68
CA ARG A 104 -2.93 -3.35 -12.41
C ARG A 104 -2.85 -1.91 -11.89
N THR A 105 -1.73 -1.23 -12.10
CA THR A 105 -1.59 0.18 -11.71
C THR A 105 -2.52 1.05 -12.52
N PHE A 106 -2.58 0.82 -13.84
CA PHE A 106 -3.49 1.52 -14.75
C PHE A 106 -4.95 1.30 -14.37
N GLN A 107 -5.39 0.04 -14.24
CA GLN A 107 -6.76 -0.32 -13.88
C GLN A 107 -7.20 0.32 -12.55
N ARG A 108 -6.33 0.35 -11.55
CA ARG A 108 -6.63 1.02 -10.27
C ARG A 108 -6.78 2.53 -10.43
N ARG A 109 -5.96 3.17 -11.26
CA ARG A 109 -6.02 4.61 -11.53
C ARG A 109 -7.31 4.96 -12.27
N VAL A 110 -7.70 4.18 -13.28
CA VAL A 110 -8.98 4.33 -14.00
C VAL A 110 -10.16 4.16 -13.05
N LYS A 111 -10.16 3.11 -12.21
CA LYS A 111 -11.23 2.89 -11.23
C LYS A 111 -11.37 4.06 -10.27
N ALA A 112 -10.26 4.59 -9.76
CA ALA A 112 -10.28 5.76 -8.88
C ALA A 112 -10.80 7.01 -9.59
N TRP A 113 -10.40 7.23 -10.85
CA TRP A 113 -10.91 8.35 -11.65
C TRP A 113 -12.42 8.23 -11.90
N LYS A 114 -12.91 7.03 -12.29
CA LYS A 114 -14.34 6.78 -12.51
C LYS A 114 -15.17 6.94 -11.23
N ALA A 115 -14.65 6.57 -10.07
CA ALA A 115 -15.34 6.83 -8.80
C ALA A 115 -15.46 8.34 -8.49
N LEU A 116 -14.53 9.16 -8.99
CA LEU A 116 -14.52 10.60 -8.76
C LEU A 116 -15.25 11.41 -9.85
N HIS A 117 -15.35 10.90 -11.08
CA HIS A 117 -15.81 11.64 -12.27
C HIS A 117 -16.83 10.89 -13.13
N GLY A 118 -17.10 9.61 -12.85
CA GLY A 118 -18.02 8.79 -13.62
C GLY A 118 -19.49 9.15 -13.41
N PRO A 119 -20.40 8.62 -14.26
CA PRO A 119 -21.84 8.88 -14.18
C PRO A 119 -22.48 8.33 -12.90
N ASP A 120 -21.91 7.26 -12.32
CA ASP A 120 -22.28 6.72 -11.00
C ASP A 120 -21.50 7.44 -9.90
N LYS A 121 -21.59 8.78 -9.84
CA LYS A 121 -21.10 9.56 -8.71
C LYS A 121 -22.02 9.29 -7.51
N GLU A 122 -21.68 8.28 -6.72
CA GLU A 122 -22.21 8.05 -5.37
C GLU A 122 -21.06 7.77 -4.38
#